data_AF-A0AAV7QYP6-F1
#
_entry.id   AF-A0AAV7QYP6-F1
#
_cell.length_a   1.000
_cell.length_b   1.000
_cell.length_c   1.000
_cell.angle_alpha   90.00
_cell.angle_beta   90.00
_cell.angle_gamma   90.00
#
_symmetry.space_group_name_H-M   'P 1'
#
loop_
_entity.id
_entity.type
_entity.pdbx_description
1 polymer ?
#
loop_
_entity_poly.entity_id
_entity_poly.type
_entity_poly.pdbx_seq_one_letter_code
_entity_poly.pdbx_strand_id
1 'polypeptide(L)'
;MDYHTIDCTDQGLSRLPSSFPLDVRKLLAANNNIQRIPSDFLLFYGDLVYLDLRNNSLVELEEGTFSTSSKLVFLDLSYNSLTRLEAGAFRAAAKLIKLSLGYNNLSDVDGAAFDTLEALQVLELNDNSLQRLDVAVLEALPALRTVRLEGNPWLCDCEFANLFLWIYENPNKLLKGRSDGVPHVGRGVPVPAASPAMI
;
A
#
# COMPACT_ATOMS: atom_id res chain seq x y z
N MET A 1 -28.95 5.22 -9.92
CA MET A 1 -27.87 5.90 -9.17
C MET A 1 -27.63 5.13 -7.91
N ASP A 2 -26.39 4.79 -7.58
CA ASP A 2 -26.09 4.15 -6.30
C ASP A 2 -26.08 5.22 -5.21
N TYR A 3 -27.15 5.27 -4.41
CA TYR A 3 -27.35 6.30 -3.39
C TYR A 3 -26.34 6.22 -2.24
N HIS A 4 -25.56 5.14 -2.14
CA HIS A 4 -24.50 4.98 -1.14
C HIS A 4 -23.11 5.32 -1.69
N THR A 5 -23.02 5.82 -2.93
CA THR A 5 -21.79 6.30 -3.54
C THR A 5 -21.75 7.82 -3.47
N ILE A 6 -20.71 8.37 -2.87
CA ILE A 6 -20.36 9.79 -2.95
C ILE A 6 -19.14 9.93 -3.83
N ASP A 7 -19.27 10.76 -4.86
CA ASP A 7 -18.19 11.10 -5.77
C ASP A 7 -17.80 12.56 -5.62
N CYS A 8 -16.58 12.77 -5.15
CA CYS A 8 -15.90 14.05 -4.95
C CYS A 8 -14.60 14.09 -5.73
N THR A 9 -14.49 13.30 -6.81
CA THR A 9 -13.31 13.28 -7.68
C THR A 9 -13.14 14.62 -8.39
N ASP A 10 -11.90 15.08 -8.54
CA ASP A 10 -11.54 16.31 -9.28
C ASP A 10 -12.22 17.59 -8.76
N GLN A 11 -12.47 17.69 -7.45
CA GLN A 11 -13.16 18.85 -6.85
C GLN A 11 -12.21 19.90 -6.24
N GLY A 12 -10.89 19.68 -6.32
CA GLY A 12 -9.89 20.59 -5.74
C GLY A 12 -9.94 20.67 -4.21
N LEU A 13 -10.44 19.64 -3.54
CA LEU A 13 -10.61 19.60 -2.09
C LEU A 13 -9.27 19.60 -1.37
N SER A 14 -9.07 20.49 -0.41
CA SER A 14 -7.90 20.47 0.48
C SER A 14 -8.06 19.57 1.70
N ARG A 15 -9.30 19.13 1.98
CA ARG A 15 -9.67 18.29 3.11
C ARG A 15 -10.92 17.50 2.79
N LEU A 16 -11.12 16.37 3.49
CA LEU A 16 -12.37 15.63 3.43
C LEU A 16 -13.53 16.50 3.97
N PRO A 17 -14.68 16.53 3.28
CA PRO A 17 -15.92 17.11 3.79
C PRO A 17 -16.32 16.50 5.14
N SER A 18 -16.82 17.32 6.06
CA SER A 18 -17.17 16.89 7.41
C SER A 18 -18.51 16.16 7.51
N SER A 19 -19.35 16.22 6.47
CA SER A 19 -20.69 15.64 6.48
C SER A 19 -20.99 14.89 5.19
N PHE A 20 -21.09 13.57 5.30
CA PHE A 20 -21.67 12.68 4.30
C PHE A 20 -22.88 11.96 4.90
N PRO A 21 -23.77 11.39 4.07
CA PRO A 21 -24.76 10.43 4.57
C PRO A 21 -24.06 9.30 5.33
N LEU A 22 -24.59 8.91 6.49
CA LEU A 22 -23.96 7.91 7.35
C LEU A 22 -23.97 6.50 6.74
N ASP A 23 -24.84 6.27 5.76
CA ASP A 23 -24.98 5.02 5.02
C ASP A 23 -24.07 4.92 3.79
N VAL A 24 -23.15 5.87 3.61
CA VAL A 24 -22.18 5.83 2.51
C VAL A 24 -21.31 4.59 2.58
N ARG A 25 -21.25 3.87 1.46
CA ARG A 25 -20.46 2.65 1.28
C ARG A 25 -19.28 2.84 0.34
N LYS A 26 -19.36 3.84 -0.54
CA LYS A 26 -18.33 4.12 -1.52
C LYS A 26 -18.02 5.61 -1.53
N LEU A 27 -16.80 5.97 -1.17
CA LEU A 27 -16.30 7.33 -1.23
C LEU A 27 -15.20 7.40 -2.29
N LEU A 28 -15.46 8.17 -3.34
CA LEU A 28 -14.50 8.50 -4.38
C LEU A 28 -14.05 9.95 -4.14
N ALA A 29 -12.80 10.14 -3.76
CA ALA A 29 -12.22 11.46 -3.50
C ALA A 29 -10.84 11.59 -4.14
N ALA A 30 -10.65 10.92 -5.27
CA ALA A 30 -9.43 10.95 -6.05
C ALA A 30 -9.15 12.33 -6.67
N ASN A 31 -7.90 12.60 -7.03
CA ASN A 31 -7.49 13.83 -7.72
C ASN A 31 -7.88 15.11 -6.96
N ASN A 32 -7.53 15.16 -5.68
CA ASN A 32 -7.75 16.32 -4.82
C ASN A 32 -6.41 16.70 -4.15
N ASN A 33 -6.45 17.66 -3.22
CA ASN A 33 -5.30 18.14 -2.46
C ASN A 33 -5.44 17.78 -0.97
N ILE A 34 -6.06 16.64 -0.65
CA ILE A 34 -6.32 16.21 0.73
C ILE A 34 -4.99 15.82 1.37
N GLN A 35 -4.64 16.45 2.48
CA GLN A 35 -3.34 16.24 3.15
C GLN A 35 -3.40 15.23 4.29
N ARG A 36 -4.57 15.05 4.91
CA ARG A 36 -4.77 14.15 6.06
C ARG A 36 -6.18 13.57 6.04
N ILE A 37 -6.32 12.34 6.50
CA ILE A 37 -7.60 11.75 6.88
C ILE A 37 -7.78 12.04 8.37
N PRO A 38 -8.81 12.80 8.80
CA PRO A 38 -9.04 13.03 10.22
C PRO A 38 -9.25 11.70 10.95
N SER A 39 -8.61 11.52 12.11
CA SER A 39 -8.69 10.28 12.89
C SER A 39 -10.11 9.91 13.33
N ASP A 40 -10.99 10.90 13.46
CA ASP A 40 -12.41 10.72 13.78
C ASP A 40 -13.30 10.50 12.56
N PHE A 41 -12.81 10.76 11.34
CA PHE A 41 -13.61 10.68 10.11
C PHE A 41 -14.22 9.29 9.94
N LEU A 42 -13.39 8.24 10.01
CA LEU A 42 -13.84 6.87 9.79
C LEU A 42 -14.65 6.32 10.97
N LEU A 43 -14.64 6.96 12.15
CA LEU A 43 -15.51 6.60 13.27
C LEU A 43 -17.00 6.76 12.90
N PHE A 44 -17.32 7.79 12.11
CA PHE A 44 -18.69 8.06 11.67
C PHE A 44 -19.10 7.27 10.43
N TYR A 45 -18.14 6.85 9.61
CA TYR A 45 -18.37 6.18 8.32
C TYR A 45 -17.92 4.71 8.31
N GLY A 46 -18.22 3.97 9.39
CA GLY A 46 -17.86 2.55 9.53
C GLY A 46 -18.54 1.61 8.52
N ASP A 47 -19.50 2.12 7.73
CA ASP A 47 -20.17 1.40 6.65
C ASP A 47 -19.43 1.46 5.30
N LEU A 48 -18.31 2.18 5.24
CA LEU A 48 -17.46 2.24 4.05
C LEU A 48 -16.94 0.85 3.66
N VAL A 49 -17.16 0.52 2.39
CA VAL A 49 -16.69 -0.69 1.71
C VAL A 49 -15.58 -0.35 0.71
N TYR A 50 -15.64 0.84 0.11
CA TYR A 50 -14.72 1.29 -0.93
C TYR A 50 -14.29 2.73 -0.64
N LEU A 51 -12.99 2.94 -0.47
CA LEU A 51 -12.39 4.25 -0.26
C LEU A 51 -11.29 4.48 -1.30
N ASP A 52 -11.49 5.48 -2.16
CA ASP A 52 -10.51 5.92 -3.14
C ASP A 52 -10.05 7.34 -2.81
N LEU A 53 -8.80 7.44 -2.36
CA LEU A 53 -8.09 8.68 -2.04
C LEU A 53 -6.82 8.81 -2.90
N ARG A 54 -6.77 8.14 -4.05
CA ARG A 54 -5.60 8.22 -4.91
C ARG A 54 -5.37 9.62 -5.45
N ASN A 55 -4.12 9.94 -5.77
CA ASN A 55 -3.73 11.23 -6.31
C ASN A 55 -4.19 12.39 -5.40
N ASN A 56 -3.71 12.34 -4.16
CA ASN A 56 -3.90 13.36 -3.13
C ASN A 56 -2.53 13.76 -2.56
N SER A 57 -2.50 14.44 -1.41
CA SER A 57 -1.28 14.89 -0.75
C SER A 57 -1.13 14.31 0.65
N LEU A 58 -1.63 13.09 0.89
CA LEU A 58 -1.55 12.43 2.20
C LEU A 58 -0.09 12.17 2.55
N VAL A 59 0.36 12.63 3.72
CA VAL A 59 1.76 12.50 4.17
C VAL A 59 1.94 11.40 5.21
N GLU A 60 0.92 11.14 6.01
CA GLU A 60 0.93 10.12 7.04
C GLU A 60 -0.47 9.56 7.29
N LEU A 61 -0.53 8.37 7.89
CA LEU A 61 -1.73 7.78 8.44
C LEU A 61 -1.62 7.85 9.97
N GLU A 62 -2.53 8.57 10.61
CA GLU A 62 -2.55 8.64 12.08
C GLU A 62 -2.92 7.29 12.67
N GLU A 63 -2.39 6.97 13.85
CA GLU A 63 -2.74 5.75 14.57
C GLU A 63 -4.26 5.67 14.75
N GLY A 64 -4.84 4.52 14.42
CA GLY A 64 -6.28 4.31 14.55
C GLY A 64 -7.14 4.97 13.47
N THR A 65 -6.56 5.58 12.42
CA THR A 65 -7.30 6.12 11.27
C THR A 65 -8.34 5.11 10.77
N PHE A 66 -7.97 3.84 10.60
CA PHE A 66 -8.85 2.78 10.10
C PHE A 66 -9.53 1.94 11.20
N SER A 67 -9.51 2.38 12.47
CA SER A 67 -9.93 1.58 13.64
C SER A 67 -11.37 1.05 13.62
N THR A 68 -12.26 1.68 12.84
CA THR A 68 -13.67 1.29 12.68
C THR A 68 -13.99 0.74 11.28
N SER A 69 -12.99 0.59 10.41
CA SER A 69 -13.15 0.24 8.98
C SER A 69 -13.35 -1.27 8.73
N SER A 70 -14.10 -1.95 9.60
CA SER A 70 -14.30 -3.41 9.56
C SER A 70 -15.02 -3.94 8.31
N LYS A 71 -15.66 -3.06 7.54
CA LYS A 71 -16.36 -3.38 6.29
C LYS A 71 -15.57 -3.00 5.05
N LEU A 72 -14.42 -2.35 5.20
CA LEU A 72 -13.61 -1.88 4.08
C LEU A 72 -13.04 -3.06 3.31
N VAL A 73 -13.27 -3.08 2.00
CA VAL A 73 -12.86 -4.14 1.07
C VAL A 73 -11.80 -3.63 0.09
N PHE A 74 -11.91 -2.36 -0.30
CA PHE A 74 -10.98 -1.72 -1.22
C PHE A 74 -10.51 -0.40 -0.64
N LEU A 75 -9.18 -0.22 -0.60
CA LEU A 75 -8.54 1.01 -0.18
C LEU A 75 -7.46 1.38 -1.20
N ASP A 76 -7.62 2.54 -1.83
CA ASP A 76 -6.62 3.12 -2.72
C ASP A 76 -6.06 4.42 -2.13
N LEU A 77 -4.80 4.36 -1.76
CA LEU A 77 -3.97 5.46 -1.26
C LEU A 77 -2.79 5.73 -2.20
N SER A 78 -2.83 5.21 -3.44
CA SER A 78 -1.75 5.40 -4.41
C SER A 78 -1.59 6.85 -4.84
N TYR A 79 -0.42 7.24 -5.35
CA TYR A 79 -0.16 8.63 -5.76
C TYR A 79 -0.41 9.62 -4.61
N ASN A 80 0.19 9.34 -3.45
CA ASN A 80 0.20 10.24 -2.31
C ASN A 80 1.66 10.49 -1.88
N SER A 81 1.89 10.98 -0.67
CA SER A 81 3.22 11.30 -0.14
C SER A 81 3.48 10.58 1.19
N LEU A 82 2.87 9.41 1.40
CA LEU A 82 3.05 8.59 2.60
C LEU A 82 4.50 8.16 2.73
N THR A 83 5.07 8.26 3.92
CA THR A 83 6.50 7.99 4.17
C THR A 83 6.78 6.72 4.95
N ARG A 84 5.83 6.28 5.80
CA ARG A 84 5.96 5.09 6.64
C ARG A 84 4.61 4.43 6.88
N LEU A 85 4.63 3.14 7.19
CA LEU A 85 3.48 2.40 7.70
C LEU A 85 3.81 1.81 9.07
N GLU A 86 3.03 2.21 10.07
CA GLU A 86 3.17 1.74 11.44
C GLU A 86 2.52 0.36 11.64
N ALA A 87 2.94 -0.32 12.71
CA ALA A 87 2.35 -1.57 13.16
C ALA A 87 0.81 -1.44 13.28
N GLY A 88 0.07 -2.37 12.69
CA GLY A 88 -1.38 -2.42 12.79
C GLY A 88 -2.13 -1.24 12.14
N ALA A 89 -1.50 -0.47 11.23
CA ALA A 89 -2.14 0.64 10.52
C ALA A 89 -3.52 0.28 9.91
N PHE A 90 -3.67 -0.99 9.49
CA PHE A 90 -4.89 -1.51 8.87
C PHE A 90 -5.57 -2.62 9.69
N ARG A 91 -5.20 -2.81 10.97
CA ARG A 91 -5.61 -3.97 11.79
C ARG A 91 -7.13 -4.17 11.88
N ALA A 92 -7.90 -3.09 11.89
CA ALA A 92 -9.36 -3.18 11.96
C ALA A 92 -10.03 -3.42 10.60
N ALA A 93 -9.32 -3.26 9.48
CA ALA A 93 -9.82 -3.48 8.12
C ALA A 93 -9.69 -4.96 7.69
N ALA A 94 -10.15 -5.89 8.53
CA ALA A 94 -9.97 -7.34 8.33
C ALA A 94 -10.60 -7.90 7.03
N LYS A 95 -11.51 -7.16 6.39
CA LYS A 95 -12.15 -7.54 5.12
C LYS A 95 -11.46 -6.98 3.88
N LEU A 96 -10.32 -6.31 4.05
CA LEU A 96 -9.61 -5.68 2.94
C LEU A 96 -9.13 -6.75 1.96
N ILE A 97 -9.55 -6.63 0.70
CA ILE A 97 -9.17 -7.53 -0.40
C ILE A 97 -8.07 -6.89 -1.26
N LYS A 98 -8.13 -5.57 -1.42
CA LYS A 98 -7.13 -4.81 -2.19
C LYS A 98 -6.68 -3.56 -1.43
N LEU A 99 -5.36 -3.43 -1.31
CA LEU A 99 -4.67 -2.27 -0.76
C LEU A 99 -3.67 -1.73 -1.78
N SER A 100 -3.90 -0.51 -2.24
CA SER A 100 -3.01 0.19 -3.17
C SER A 100 -2.26 1.31 -2.44
N LEU A 101 -0.94 1.18 -2.37
CA LEU A 101 0.00 2.12 -1.74
C LEU A 101 1.13 2.54 -2.71
N GLY A 102 1.04 2.14 -3.98
CA GLY A 102 2.07 2.46 -4.97
C GLY A 102 2.15 3.96 -5.26
N TYR A 103 3.27 4.43 -5.81
CA TYR A 103 3.51 5.85 -6.07
C TYR A 103 3.37 6.71 -4.80
N ASN A 104 4.00 6.27 -3.71
CA ASN A 104 4.16 7.04 -2.48
C ASN A 104 5.66 7.23 -2.21
N ASN A 105 6.01 7.71 -1.01
CA ASN A 105 7.39 7.90 -0.58
C ASN A 105 7.75 6.92 0.56
N LEU A 106 7.13 5.74 0.61
CA LEU A 106 7.32 4.80 1.71
C LEU A 106 8.78 4.35 1.75
N SER A 107 9.46 4.66 2.84
CA SER A 107 10.83 4.21 3.10
C SER A 107 10.91 3.08 4.13
N ASP A 108 9.83 2.91 4.90
CA ASP A 108 9.74 1.93 5.98
C ASP A 108 8.32 1.36 6.08
N VAL A 109 8.23 0.05 6.29
CA VAL A 109 6.98 -0.69 6.49
C VAL A 109 7.21 -1.63 7.66
N ASP A 110 6.52 -1.37 8.76
CA ASP A 110 6.63 -2.19 9.96
C ASP A 110 6.24 -3.65 9.68
N GLY A 111 6.91 -4.59 10.35
CA GLY A 111 6.68 -6.03 10.23
C GLY A 111 5.23 -6.46 10.49
N ALA A 112 4.51 -5.69 11.30
CA ALA A 112 3.11 -5.91 11.67
C ALA A 112 2.14 -4.93 10.98
N ALA A 113 2.57 -4.16 9.97
CA ALA A 113 1.72 -3.17 9.30
C ALA A 113 0.47 -3.78 8.64
N PHE A 114 0.61 -5.01 8.12
CA PHE A 114 -0.47 -5.76 7.44
C PHE A 114 -1.00 -6.95 8.26
N ASP A 115 -0.67 -7.02 9.54
CA ASP A 115 -1.20 -8.04 10.44
C ASP A 115 -2.74 -8.06 10.36
N THR A 116 -3.32 -9.25 10.52
CA THR A 116 -4.77 -9.52 10.52
C THR A 116 -5.49 -9.34 9.17
N LEU A 117 -4.79 -8.93 8.10
CA LEU A 117 -5.36 -8.81 6.76
C LEU A 117 -5.51 -10.17 6.05
N GLU A 118 -6.23 -11.10 6.67
CA GLU A 118 -6.40 -12.48 6.19
C GLU A 118 -7.08 -12.58 4.81
N ALA A 119 -7.89 -11.58 4.46
CA ALA A 119 -8.62 -11.52 3.19
C ALA A 119 -7.86 -10.82 2.05
N LEU A 120 -6.67 -10.26 2.33
CA LEU A 120 -5.95 -9.42 1.37
C LEU A 120 -5.39 -10.26 0.22
N GLN A 121 -5.82 -9.92 -1.00
CA GLN A 121 -5.42 -10.62 -2.22
C GLN A 121 -4.47 -9.80 -3.07
N VAL A 122 -4.58 -8.47 -3.02
CA VAL A 122 -3.77 -7.56 -3.83
C VAL A 122 -3.12 -6.52 -2.94
N LEU A 123 -1.79 -6.49 -2.95
CA LEU A 123 -0.97 -5.50 -2.27
C LEU A 123 -0.06 -4.79 -3.29
N GLU A 124 -0.18 -3.48 -3.42
CA GLU A 124 0.63 -2.70 -4.35
C GLU A 124 1.54 -1.74 -3.57
N LEU A 125 2.84 -2.01 -3.57
CA LEU A 125 3.90 -1.21 -2.94
C LEU A 125 4.89 -0.65 -3.99
N ASN A 126 4.60 -0.79 -5.28
CA ASN A 126 5.47 -0.35 -6.35
C ASN A 126 5.71 1.16 -6.34
N ASP A 127 6.83 1.60 -6.91
CA ASP A 127 7.18 3.01 -7.05
C ASP A 127 7.14 3.74 -5.70
N ASN A 128 7.86 3.20 -4.71
CA ASN A 128 8.09 3.79 -3.40
C ASN A 128 9.60 3.97 -3.16
N SER A 129 10.02 4.26 -1.93
CA SER A 129 11.42 4.44 -1.53
C SER A 129 11.93 3.30 -0.63
N LEU A 130 11.34 2.11 -0.75
CA LEU A 130 11.70 0.96 0.09
C LEU A 130 13.07 0.42 -0.32
N GLN A 131 13.98 0.38 0.64
CA GLN A 131 15.28 -0.26 0.46
C GLN A 131 15.26 -1.73 0.89
N ARG A 132 14.37 -2.07 1.83
CA ARG A 132 14.21 -3.39 2.42
C ARG A 132 12.74 -3.66 2.70
N LEU A 133 12.39 -4.93 2.76
CA LEU A 133 11.07 -5.41 3.17
C LEU A 133 11.27 -6.81 3.74
N ASP A 134 10.89 -7.01 4.99
CA ASP A 134 10.92 -8.33 5.61
C ASP A 134 9.92 -9.25 4.89
N VAL A 135 10.39 -10.42 4.48
CA VAL A 135 9.57 -11.43 3.80
C VAL A 135 8.44 -11.93 4.70
N ALA A 136 8.64 -11.92 6.03
CA ALA A 136 7.62 -12.31 6.99
C ALA A 136 6.32 -11.50 6.81
N VAL A 137 6.42 -10.24 6.40
CA VAL A 137 5.28 -9.36 6.10
C VAL A 137 4.40 -9.94 4.97
N LEU A 138 5.03 -10.51 3.94
CA LEU A 138 4.34 -11.09 2.79
C LEU A 138 3.81 -12.50 3.09
N GLU A 139 4.54 -13.27 3.89
CA GLU A 139 4.16 -14.61 4.33
C GLU A 139 2.99 -14.61 5.32
N ALA A 140 2.85 -13.54 6.11
CA ALA A 140 1.73 -13.32 7.01
C ALA A 140 0.37 -13.10 6.29
N LEU A 141 0.36 -12.98 4.96
CA LEU A 141 -0.84 -12.73 4.15
C LEU A 141 -1.30 -14.00 3.43
N PRO A 142 -2.16 -14.84 4.04
CA PRO A 142 -2.48 -16.17 3.51
C PRO A 142 -3.27 -16.15 2.20
N ALA A 143 -4.05 -15.09 1.95
CA ALA A 143 -4.84 -14.95 0.74
C ALA A 143 -4.14 -14.19 -0.39
N LEU A 144 -2.86 -13.79 -0.21
CA LEU A 144 -2.16 -12.93 -1.15
C LEU A 144 -1.96 -13.60 -2.51
N ARG A 145 -2.50 -12.97 -3.56
CA ARG A 145 -2.45 -13.45 -4.95
C ARG A 145 -1.66 -12.54 -5.86
N THR A 146 -1.56 -11.26 -5.54
CA THR A 146 -0.85 -10.28 -6.35
C THR A 146 -0.09 -9.31 -5.47
N VAL A 147 1.19 -9.17 -5.75
CA VAL A 147 2.06 -8.18 -5.13
C VAL A 147 2.79 -7.38 -6.21
N ARG A 148 2.93 -6.07 -6.00
CA ARG A 148 3.73 -5.18 -6.83
C ARG A 148 4.82 -4.56 -5.97
N LEU A 149 6.07 -4.71 -6.39
CA LEU A 149 7.29 -4.33 -5.65
C LEU A 149 8.30 -3.59 -6.54
N GLU A 150 8.03 -3.51 -7.85
CA GLU A 150 8.86 -2.80 -8.82
C GLU A 150 8.99 -1.31 -8.50
N GLY A 151 10.02 -0.63 -9.02
CA GLY A 151 10.18 0.81 -8.82
C GLY A 151 10.62 1.22 -7.41
N ASN A 152 11.09 0.29 -6.58
CA ASN A 152 11.70 0.57 -5.29
C ASN A 152 13.24 0.44 -5.37
N PRO A 153 14.01 1.27 -4.64
CA PRO A 153 15.47 1.23 -4.60
C PRO A 153 15.98 0.12 -3.67
N TRP A 154 15.63 -1.14 -3.97
CA TRP A 154 16.02 -2.29 -3.15
C TRP A 154 17.55 -2.36 -2.97
N LEU A 155 17.98 -2.42 -1.71
CA LEU A 155 19.39 -2.52 -1.36
C LEU A 155 19.85 -3.97 -1.46
N CYS A 156 20.80 -4.26 -2.35
CA CYS A 156 21.34 -5.61 -2.53
C CYS A 156 22.26 -6.03 -1.36
N ASP A 157 21.66 -6.39 -0.23
CA ASP A 157 22.33 -6.96 0.94
C ASP A 157 21.78 -8.37 1.28
N CYS A 158 22.19 -8.92 2.43
CA CYS A 158 21.74 -10.25 2.87
C CYS A 158 20.24 -10.30 3.16
N GLU A 159 19.60 -9.18 3.51
CA GLU A 159 18.18 -9.12 3.80
C GLU A 159 17.38 -9.17 2.49
N PHE A 160 17.83 -8.43 1.48
CA PHE A 160 17.26 -8.52 0.13
C PHE A 160 17.42 -9.91 -0.48
N ALA A 161 18.42 -10.70 -0.10
CA ALA A 161 18.53 -12.09 -0.56
C ALA A 161 17.28 -12.92 -0.22
N ASN A 162 16.68 -12.71 0.95
CA ASN A 162 15.44 -13.39 1.34
C ASN A 162 14.27 -12.92 0.46
N LEU A 163 14.13 -11.61 0.28
CA LEU A 163 13.08 -11.04 -0.57
C LEU A 163 13.21 -11.50 -2.02
N PHE A 164 14.44 -11.53 -2.54
CA PHE A 164 14.75 -12.02 -3.87
C PHE A 164 14.38 -13.50 -4.04
N LEU A 165 14.72 -14.35 -3.06
CA LEU A 165 14.33 -15.76 -3.07
C LEU A 165 12.80 -15.91 -3.07
N TRP A 166 12.11 -15.16 -2.22
CA TRP A 166 10.65 -15.18 -2.18
C TRP A 166 10.03 -14.77 -3.54
N ILE A 167 10.53 -13.69 -4.16
CA ILE A 167 10.11 -13.23 -5.50
C ILE A 167 10.32 -14.33 -6.54
N TYR A 168 11.46 -15.02 -6.48
CA TYR A 168 11.80 -16.10 -7.40
C TYR A 168 10.92 -17.34 -7.22
N GLU A 169 10.54 -17.66 -5.98
CA GLU A 169 9.67 -18.79 -5.64
C GLU A 169 8.18 -18.52 -5.86
N ASN A 170 7.76 -17.24 -5.91
CA ASN A 170 6.37 -16.81 -6.07
C ASN A 170 6.09 -16.05 -7.38
N PRO A 171 6.53 -16.52 -8.58
CA PRO A 171 6.41 -15.77 -9.83
C PRO A 171 4.95 -15.59 -10.29
N ASN A 172 4.03 -16.43 -9.79
CA ASN A 172 2.59 -16.32 -10.04
C ASN A 172 1.93 -15.18 -9.26
N LYS A 173 2.55 -14.70 -8.18
CA LYS A 173 2.05 -13.58 -7.38
C LYS A 173 2.49 -12.22 -7.93
N LEU A 174 3.39 -12.18 -8.91
CA LEU A 174 3.88 -10.94 -9.51
C LEU A 174 3.09 -10.65 -10.79
N LEU A 175 2.78 -9.37 -11.05
CA LEU A 175 2.17 -8.98 -12.31
C LEU A 175 3.15 -9.24 -13.47
N LYS A 176 2.68 -9.96 -14.49
CA LYS A 176 3.45 -10.17 -15.72
C LYS A 176 3.34 -8.94 -16.62
N GLY A 177 4.41 -8.14 -16.66
CA GLY A 177 4.59 -6.95 -17.52
C GLY A 177 4.61 -5.67 -16.66
N ARG A 178 5.63 -4.81 -16.67
CA ARG A 178 6.57 -4.39 -17.72
C ARG A 178 8.00 -4.59 -17.23
N SER A 179 8.82 -5.22 -18.07
CA SER A 179 10.21 -5.58 -17.81
C SER A 179 11.13 -4.35 -17.87
N ASP A 180 11.05 -3.44 -16.91
CA ASP A 180 11.93 -2.27 -16.83
C ASP A 180 12.44 -2.02 -15.39
N GLY A 181 12.78 -3.08 -14.64
CA GLY A 181 13.32 -2.90 -13.28
C GLY A 181 13.68 -4.16 -12.49
N VAL A 182 13.24 -5.35 -12.91
CA VAL A 182 13.84 -6.60 -12.44
C VAL A 182 15.03 -6.89 -13.34
N PRO A 183 16.25 -7.12 -12.82
CA PRO A 183 17.36 -7.56 -13.65
C PRO A 183 16.92 -8.78 -14.46
N HIS A 184 17.04 -8.69 -15.78
CA HIS A 184 16.80 -9.81 -16.67
C HIS A 184 17.63 -11.01 -16.21
N VAL A 185 16.95 -11.99 -15.60
CA VAL A 185 17.50 -13.33 -15.41
C VAL A 185 17.57 -13.97 -16.79
N GLY A 186 18.65 -13.67 -17.51
CA GLY A 186 18.77 -14.02 -18.92
C GLY A 186 19.80 -13.23 -19.73
N ARG A 187 20.71 -12.48 -19.10
CA ARG A 187 22.08 -12.16 -19.56
C ARG A 187 22.70 -11.20 -18.54
N GLY A 188 23.63 -11.72 -17.75
CA GLY A 188 24.60 -10.94 -16.96
C GLY A 188 24.01 -9.79 -16.15
N VAL A 189 23.52 -10.09 -14.95
CA VAL A 189 23.62 -9.10 -13.86
C VAL A 189 25.12 -8.92 -13.62
N PRO A 190 25.70 -7.73 -13.81
CA PRO A 190 26.97 -7.44 -13.18
C PRO A 190 26.63 -7.38 -11.69
N VAL A 191 26.91 -8.47 -10.98
CA VAL A 191 27.15 -8.40 -9.54
C VAL A 191 28.16 -7.27 -9.37
N PRO A 192 27.88 -6.19 -8.61
CA PRO A 192 28.90 -5.22 -8.32
C PRO A 192 30.05 -5.98 -7.69
N ALA A 193 31.23 -5.90 -8.32
CA ALA A 193 32.43 -6.50 -7.78
C ALA A 193 32.54 -6.02 -6.34
N ALA A 194 32.46 -6.95 -5.38
CA ALA A 194 32.84 -6.69 -4.01
C ALA A 194 34.25 -6.12 -4.08
N SER A 195 34.39 -4.81 -3.82
CA SER A 195 35.70 -4.17 -3.80
C SER A 195 36.49 -4.81 -2.65
N PRO A 196 37.60 -5.49 -2.92
CA PRO A 196 38.45 -5.97 -1.85
C PRO A 196 39.38 -4.82 -1.47
N ALA A 197 39.00 -4.03 -0.46
CA ALA A 197 39.93 -3.33 0.43
C ALA A 197 39.17 -2.34 1.34
N MET A 198 39.23 -2.58 2.65
CA MET A 198 39.98 -1.67 3.51
C MET A 198 40.62 -2.49 4.64
N ILE A 199 41.86 -2.12 4.90
CA ILE A 199 42.89 -2.73 5.77
C ILE A 199 42.47 -2.68 7.24
#